data_AF-A0A932EPY4-F1
#
_entry.id   AF-A0A932EPY4-F1
#
_cell.length_a   1.000
_cell.length_b   1.000
_cell.length_c   1.000
_cell.angle_alpha   90.00
_cell.angle_beta   90.00
_cell.angle_gamma   90.00
#
_symmetry.space_group_name_H-M   'P 1'
#
loop_
_entity.id
_entity.type
_entity.pdbx_description
1 polymer ?
#
loop_
_entity_poly.entity_id
_entity_poly.type
_entity_poly.pdbx_seq_one_letter_code
_entity_poly.pdbx_strand_id
1 'polypeptide(L)' 'MANTKKLSREERKKAKRAARKKQPPKKARDYDRGSKKPKVKKMTRGTSKR' A
#
# COMPACT_ATOMS: atom_id res chain seq x y z
N MET A 1 4.76 14.36 -5.40
CA MET A 1 3.52 14.91 -4.80
C MET A 1 3.82 16.32 -4.35
N ALA A 2 2.93 17.30 -4.58
CA ALA A 2 3.12 18.67 -4.09
C ALA A 2 3.59 18.67 -2.62
N ASN A 3 4.56 19.52 -2.28
CA ASN A 3 5.17 19.59 -0.95
C ASN A 3 4.18 20.12 0.11
N THR A 4 3.24 19.27 0.54
CA THR A 4 2.17 19.62 1.49
C THR A 4 2.64 19.83 2.94
N LYS A 5 3.95 19.82 3.20
CA LYS A 5 4.53 20.04 4.54
C LYS A 5 4.26 21.45 5.07
N LYS A 6 4.17 22.45 4.19
CA LYS A 6 3.89 23.86 4.54
C LYS A 6 2.39 24.22 4.61
N LEU A 7 1.49 23.30 4.22
CA LEU A 7 0.04 23.53 4.18
C LEU A 7 -0.62 23.18 5.51
N SER A 8 -1.68 23.90 5.85
CA SER A 8 -2.58 23.56 6.96
C SER A 8 -3.26 22.19 6.72
N ARG A 9 -3.81 21.59 7.77
CA ARG A 9 -4.38 20.23 7.73
C ARG A 9 -5.47 20.10 6.65
N GLU A 10 -6.35 21.10 6.54
CA GLU A 10 -7.48 21.07 5.62
C GLU A 10 -7.05 21.26 4.17
N GLU A 11 -6.12 22.16 3.90
CA GLU A 11 -5.55 22.38 2.57
C GLU A 11 -4.76 21.14 2.10
N ARG A 12 -4.01 20.50 3.00
CA ARG A 12 -3.31 19.24 2.73
C ARG A 12 -4.28 18.13 2.37
N LYS A 13 -5.42 18.01 3.06
CA LYS A 13 -6.48 17.05 2.73
C LYS A 13 -7.08 17.34 1.36
N LYS A 14 -7.43 18.60 1.08
CA LYS A 14 -8.01 19.02 -0.19
C LYS A 14 -7.07 18.73 -1.36
N ALA A 15 -5.78 19.09 -1.23
CA ALA A 15 -4.76 18.80 -2.23
C ALA A 15 -4.59 17.29 -2.49
N LYS A 16 -4.51 16.48 -1.42
CA LYS A 16 -4.39 15.01 -1.56
C LYS A 16 -5.64 14.38 -2.17
N ARG A 17 -6.84 14.85 -1.82
CA ARG A 17 -8.11 14.37 -2.40
C ARG A 17 -8.21 14.75 -3.87
N ALA A 18 -7.90 15.98 -4.23
CA ALA A 18 -7.87 16.45 -5.62
C ALA A 18 -6.87 15.64 -6.45
N ALA A 19 -5.66 15.40 -5.92
CA ALA A 19 -4.67 14.56 -6.58
C ALA A 19 -5.20 13.13 -6.81
N ARG A 20 -5.82 12.51 -5.78
CA ARG A 20 -6.40 11.16 -5.90
C ARG A 20 -7.57 11.09 -6.89
N LYS A 21 -8.43 12.11 -6.95
CA LYS A 21 -9.57 12.17 -7.89
C LYS A 21 -9.12 12.29 -9.35
N LYS A 22 -7.99 12.98 -9.59
CA LYS A 22 -7.40 13.11 -10.93
C LYS A 22 -6.67 11.84 -11.40
N GLN A 23 -6.33 10.91 -10.49
CA GLN A 23 -5.66 9.68 -10.89
C GLN A 23 -6.64 8.74 -11.60
N PRO A 24 -6.19 8.03 -12.65
CA PRO A 24 -7.01 7.01 -13.28
C PRO A 24 -7.36 5.90 -12.28
N PRO A 25 -8.50 5.21 -12.46
CA PRO A 25 -8.87 4.08 -11.64
C PRO A 25 -7.79 3.00 -11.69
N LYS A 26 -7.59 2.30 -10.58
CA LYS A 26 -6.66 1.17 -10.54
C LYS A 26 -7.18 0.09 -11.47
N LYS A 27 -6.26 -0.55 -12.21
CA LYS A 27 -6.56 -1.73 -13.02
C LYS A 27 -7.20 -2.82 -12.16
N ALA A 28 -7.99 -3.67 -12.79
CA ALA A 28 -8.46 -4.91 -12.18
C ALA A 28 -7.26 -5.73 -11.66
N ARG A 29 -7.49 -6.56 -10.65
CA ARG A 29 -6.44 -7.43 -10.13
C ARG A 29 -6.17 -8.54 -11.13
N ASP A 30 -4.91 -8.79 -11.44
CA ASP A 30 -4.50 -9.92 -12.29
C ASP A 30 -4.55 -11.28 -11.55
N TYR A 31 -4.88 -11.27 -10.26
CA TYR A 31 -4.83 -12.43 -9.38
C TYR A 31 -5.87 -12.31 -8.26
N ASP A 32 -6.34 -13.47 -7.79
CA ASP A 32 -7.31 -13.54 -6.71
C ASP A 32 -6.78 -12.93 -5.42
N ARG A 33 -7.67 -12.35 -4.62
CA ARG A 33 -7.30 -11.81 -3.31
C ARG A 33 -6.68 -12.93 -2.46
N GLY A 34 -5.50 -12.68 -1.89
CA GLY A 34 -4.81 -13.64 -1.03
C GLY A 34 -3.94 -14.67 -1.75
N SER A 35 -4.01 -14.81 -3.08
CA SER A 35 -3.17 -15.75 -3.83
C SER A 35 -1.66 -15.43 -3.74
N LYS A 36 -1.30 -14.14 -3.64
CA LYS A 36 0.08 -13.68 -3.41
C LYS A 36 0.46 -13.58 -1.91
N LYS A 37 -0.39 -14.05 -0.98
CA LYS A 37 0.00 -14.08 0.43
C LYS A 37 1.15 -15.08 0.60
N PRO A 38 2.29 -14.70 1.20
CA PRO A 38 3.37 -15.64 1.42
C PRO A 38 2.85 -16.81 2.26
N LYS A 39 3.06 -18.05 1.79
CA LYS A 39 2.83 -19.22 2.63
C LYS A 39 3.67 -19.05 3.88
N VAL A 40 3.05 -19.20 5.05
CA VAL A 40 3.78 -19.12 6.33
C VAL A 40 4.93 -20.11 6.26
N LYS A 41 6.17 -19.59 6.32
CA LYS A 41 7.36 -20.44 6.41
C LYS A 41 7.23 -21.18 7.74
N LYS A 42 7.26 -22.52 7.71
CA LYS A 42 7.27 -23.33 8.94
C LYS A 42 8.37 -22.76 9.86
N MET A 43 8.03 -22.45 11.12
CA MET A 43 9.00 -21.95 12.11
C MET A 43 10.20 -22.90 12.31
N THR A 44 10.06 -24.16 11.88
CA THR A 44 11.09 -25.21 11.96
C THR A 44 12.01 -25.29 10.74
N ARG A 45 11.83 -24.47 9.69
CA ARG A 45 12.75 -24.45 8.54
C ARG A 45 14.02 -23.67 8.92
N GLY A 46 15.02 -24.39 9.43
CA GLY A 46 16.34 -23.86 9.73
C GLY A 46 16.70 -23.78 11.22
N THR A 47 15.84 -24.27 12.13
CA THR A 47 16.23 -24.45 13.53
C THR A 47 17.20 -25.63 13.62
N SER A 48 18.49 -25.34 13.84
CA SER A 48 19.48 -26.35 14.28
C SER A 48 18.95 -27.03 15.54
N LYS A 49 18.92 -28.36 15.57
CA LYS A 49 18.62 -29.15 16.79
C LYS A 49 19.85 -29.28 17.72
N ARG A 50 20.78 -28.32 17.67
CA ARG A 50 21.92 -28.23 18.57
C ARG A 50 21.86 -26.90 19.27
#